data_AF-A0A1F9NQF2-F1
#
_entry.id   AF-A0A1F9NQF2-F1
#
_cell.length_a   1.000
_cell.length_b   1.000
_cell.length_c   1.000
_cell.angle_alpha   90.00
_cell.angle_beta   90.00
_cell.angle_gamma   90.00
#
_symmetry.space_group_name_H-M   'P 1'
#
loop_
_entity.id
_entity.type
_entity.pdbx_description
1 polymer ?
#
loop_
_entity_poly.entity_id
_entity_poly.type
_entity_poly.pdbx_seq_one_letter_code
_entity_poly.pdbx_strand_id
1 'polypeptide(L)'
;MIVRILIAGFASFVAGLSYLTGLARIMTGFLLGFGALCSVVAGIFFLLPVDANRLVLPVYEKVPAWPYFLIAAILLGMLAVLFLTKGKPAEEEPVSASHFKFLLGGIIGYLASMFVSSVYWFPSDVVRRAADPSSLTSEVLFGTCLFLAGITVSCALLYRASKGSSERHPDLMRRFVLGLFTFLQLDKMPLLVAYLLIYSPETKVVFPYLAALALTSYIPVGIFLVQTTRECRITG
;
A
#
# COMPACT_ATOMS: atom_id res chain seq x y z
N MET A 1 -2.30 -24.19 -6.93
CA MET A 1 -2.24 -22.85 -7.57
C MET A 1 -3.64 -22.30 -7.85
N ILE A 2 -4.52 -23.04 -8.54
CA ILE A 2 -5.90 -22.63 -8.89
C ILE A 2 -6.72 -22.17 -7.66
N VAL A 3 -6.74 -22.95 -6.58
CA VAL A 3 -7.48 -22.60 -5.35
C VAL A 3 -7.03 -21.27 -4.75
N ARG A 4 -5.73 -20.95 -4.79
CA ARG A 4 -5.20 -19.67 -4.28
C ARG A 4 -5.66 -18.49 -5.13
N ILE A 5 -5.70 -18.66 -6.45
CA ILE A 5 -6.21 -17.64 -7.40
C ILE A 5 -7.69 -17.39 -7.14
N LEU A 6 -8.48 -18.46 -6.96
CA LEU A 6 -9.91 -18.35 -6.65
C LEU A 6 -10.16 -17.64 -5.32
N ILE A 7 -9.41 -17.98 -4.28
CA ILE A 7 -9.50 -17.31 -2.97
C ILE A 7 -9.11 -15.82 -3.10
N ALA A 8 -8.03 -15.52 -3.82
CA ALA A 8 -7.61 -14.13 -4.03
C ALA A 8 -8.65 -13.33 -4.80
N GLY A 9 -9.22 -13.90 -5.86
CA GLY A 9 -10.31 -13.29 -6.64
C GLY A 9 -11.57 -13.06 -5.80
N PHE A 10 -11.97 -14.06 -5.01
CA PHE A 10 -13.09 -13.93 -4.09
C PHE A 10 -12.86 -12.85 -3.03
N ALA A 11 -11.69 -12.82 -2.39
CA ALA A 11 -11.35 -11.82 -1.39
C ALA A 11 -11.33 -10.40 -1.98
N SER A 12 -10.74 -10.22 -3.17
CA SER A 12 -10.79 -8.95 -3.92
C SER A 12 -12.22 -8.51 -4.19
N PHE A 13 -13.08 -9.43 -4.65
CA PHE A 13 -14.47 -9.15 -4.96
C PHE A 13 -15.27 -8.75 -3.73
N VAL A 14 -15.18 -9.52 -2.64
CA VAL A 14 -15.88 -9.24 -1.38
C VAL A 14 -15.41 -7.91 -0.78
N ALA A 15 -14.11 -7.64 -0.80
CA ALA A 15 -13.57 -6.40 -0.27
C ALA A 15 -14.01 -5.18 -1.10
N GLY A 16 -14.00 -5.29 -2.43
CA GLY A 16 -14.49 -4.25 -3.32
C GLY A 16 -15.99 -3.97 -3.15
N LEU A 17 -16.81 -5.04 -3.09
CA LEU A 17 -18.25 -4.93 -2.82
C LEU A 17 -18.56 -4.27 -1.48
N SER A 18 -17.77 -4.55 -0.45
CA SER A 18 -17.97 -3.98 0.89
C SER A 18 -17.86 -2.44 0.88
N TYR A 19 -17.01 -1.87 0.03
CA TYR A 19 -17.00 -0.41 -0.19
C TYR A 19 -18.25 0.10 -0.90
N LEU A 20 -18.75 -0.64 -1.89
CA LEU A 20 -19.94 -0.28 -2.65
C LEU A 20 -21.22 -0.32 -1.79
N THR A 21 -21.30 -1.27 -0.86
CA THR A 21 -22.45 -1.46 0.04
C THR A 21 -22.46 -0.54 1.26
N GLY A 22 -21.48 0.37 1.39
CA GLY A 22 -21.44 1.37 2.46
C GLY A 22 -20.65 0.97 3.71
N LEU A 23 -19.96 -0.18 3.71
CA LEU A 23 -19.08 -0.60 4.80
C LEU A 23 -17.68 0.05 4.74
N ALA A 24 -17.57 1.21 4.08
CA ALA A 24 -16.31 1.87 3.78
C ALA A 24 -15.43 2.12 5.02
N ARG A 25 -16.05 2.52 6.14
CA ARG A 25 -15.33 2.77 7.40
C ARG A 25 -14.70 1.51 7.99
N ILE A 26 -15.45 0.42 8.00
CA ILE A 26 -15.00 -0.87 8.50
C ILE A 26 -13.90 -1.42 7.59
N MET A 27 -14.10 -1.37 6.27
CA MET A 27 -13.11 -1.85 5.30
C MET A 27 -11.81 -1.07 5.38
N THR A 28 -11.87 0.27 5.40
CA THR A 28 -10.66 1.10 5.56
C THR A 28 -9.96 0.80 6.87
N GLY A 29 -10.71 0.55 7.95
CA GLY A 29 -10.16 0.12 9.22
C GLY A 29 -9.40 -1.21 9.12
N PHE A 30 -9.98 -2.21 8.43
CA PHE A 30 -9.32 -3.50 8.20
C PHE A 30 -8.04 -3.35 7.35
N LEU A 31 -8.06 -2.54 6.30
CA LEU A 31 -6.88 -2.34 5.44
C LEU A 31 -5.73 -1.67 6.19
N LEU A 32 -6.02 -0.61 6.96
CA LEU A 32 -5.03 0.06 7.81
C LEU A 32 -4.52 -0.86 8.92
N GLY A 33 -5.43 -1.59 9.57
CA GLY A 33 -5.10 -2.55 10.63
C GLY A 33 -4.21 -3.68 10.11
N PHE A 34 -4.46 -4.16 8.89
CA PHE A 34 -3.60 -5.14 8.21
C PHE A 34 -2.20 -4.57 7.95
N GLY A 35 -2.09 -3.36 7.41
CA GLY A 35 -0.79 -2.69 7.22
C GLY A 35 -0.02 -2.51 8.53
N ALA A 36 -0.71 -2.09 9.60
CA ALA A 36 -0.13 -1.96 10.93
C ALA A 36 0.35 -3.31 11.48
N LEU A 37 -0.48 -4.36 11.39
CA LEU A 37 -0.14 -5.71 11.82
C LEU A 37 1.08 -6.24 11.08
N CYS A 38 1.12 -6.11 9.75
CA CYS A 38 2.26 -6.55 8.94
C CYS A 38 3.54 -5.81 9.31
N SER A 39 3.44 -4.51 9.63
CA SER A 39 4.56 -3.72 10.08
C SER A 39 5.06 -4.18 11.47
N VAL A 40 4.17 -4.45 12.43
CA VAL A 40 4.53 -5.05 13.72
C VAL A 40 5.23 -6.40 13.54
N VAL A 41 4.65 -7.27 12.72
CA VAL A 41 5.20 -8.61 12.45
C VAL A 41 6.60 -8.50 11.84
N ALA A 42 6.79 -7.61 10.85
CA ALA A 42 8.12 -7.34 10.28
C ALA A 42 9.11 -6.85 11.34
N GLY A 43 8.69 -5.93 12.22
CA GLY A 43 9.51 -5.46 13.34
C GLY A 43 9.91 -6.58 14.30
N ILE A 44 8.97 -7.48 14.66
CA ILE A 44 9.23 -8.64 15.52
C ILE A 44 10.30 -9.55 14.89
N PHE A 45 10.26 -9.80 13.58
CA PHE A 45 11.26 -10.62 12.92
C PHE A 45 12.69 -10.08 13.09
N PHE A 46 12.87 -8.76 13.10
CA PHE A 46 14.17 -8.12 13.33
C PHE A 46 14.58 -8.02 14.81
N LEU A 47 13.68 -8.31 15.76
CA LEU A 47 14.04 -8.48 17.18
C LEU A 47 14.62 -9.88 17.48
N LEU A 48 14.28 -10.87 16.66
CA LEU A 48 14.76 -12.23 16.80
C LEU A 48 16.25 -12.33 16.41
N PRO A 49 16.99 -13.33 16.95
CA PRO A 49 18.37 -13.54 16.57
C PRO A 49 18.50 -13.86 15.08
N VAL A 50 19.65 -13.50 14.51
CA VAL A 50 20.04 -13.81 13.13
C VAL A 50 20.09 -15.33 12.98
N ASP A 51 19.28 -15.84 12.05
CA ASP A 51 19.15 -17.26 11.77
C ASP A 51 18.79 -17.45 10.30
N ALA A 52 19.82 -17.79 9.51
CA ALA A 52 19.70 -18.03 8.08
C ALA A 52 19.00 -19.35 7.75
N ASN A 53 18.85 -20.26 8.72
CA ASN A 53 18.20 -21.56 8.56
C ASN A 53 16.74 -21.55 9.01
N ARG A 54 16.20 -20.40 9.41
CA ARG A 54 14.81 -20.27 9.83
C ARG A 54 13.88 -20.61 8.68
N LEU A 55 12.94 -21.52 8.94
CA LEU A 55 11.93 -22.01 7.97
C LEU A 55 11.02 -20.91 7.42
N VAL A 56 10.79 -19.85 8.21
CA VAL A 56 9.90 -18.73 7.86
C VAL A 56 10.69 -17.43 8.00
N LEU A 57 10.89 -16.74 6.87
CA LEU A 57 11.58 -15.43 6.79
C LEU A 57 12.96 -15.45 7.50
N PRO A 58 13.98 -16.08 6.88
CA PRO A 58 15.34 -16.09 7.39
C PRO A 58 15.87 -14.67 7.61
N VAL A 59 16.48 -14.46 8.77
CA VAL A 59 17.09 -13.17 9.14
C VAL A 59 18.58 -13.29 8.88
N TYR A 60 19.06 -12.58 7.87
CA TYR A 60 20.45 -12.63 7.41
C TYR A 60 21.35 -11.61 8.12
N GLU A 61 20.77 -10.54 8.65
CA GLU A 61 21.50 -9.46 9.31
C GLU A 61 20.68 -8.88 10.46
N LYS A 62 21.37 -8.39 11.51
CA LYS A 62 20.75 -7.69 12.63
C LYS A 62 20.52 -6.23 12.26
N VAL A 63 19.26 -5.85 12.07
CA VAL A 63 18.87 -4.47 11.73
C VAL A 63 17.92 -3.90 12.79
N PRO A 64 17.94 -2.59 13.09
CA PRO A 64 17.01 -1.99 14.03
C PRO A 64 15.56 -2.18 13.60
N ALA A 65 14.75 -2.75 14.50
CA ALA A 65 13.33 -3.01 14.27
C ALA A 65 12.43 -1.77 14.39
N TRP A 66 12.93 -0.70 15.02
CA TRP A 66 12.13 0.50 15.35
C TRP A 66 11.44 1.18 14.14
N PRO A 67 11.99 1.21 12.90
CA PRO A 67 11.30 1.85 11.78
C PRO A 67 9.96 1.19 11.47
N TYR A 68 9.89 -0.14 11.60
CA TYR A 68 8.66 -0.90 11.41
C TYR A 68 7.64 -0.59 12.51
N PHE A 69 8.07 -0.56 13.77
CA PHE A 69 7.17 -0.18 14.87
C PHE A 69 6.65 1.25 14.76
N LEU A 70 7.47 2.18 14.24
CA LEU A 70 7.04 3.55 13.98
C LEU A 70 5.95 3.61 12.90
N ILE A 71 6.11 2.87 11.79
CA ILE A 71 5.09 2.78 10.74
C ILE A 71 3.79 2.19 11.31
N ALA A 72 3.88 1.12 12.10
CA ALA A 72 2.72 0.55 12.78
C ALA A 72 2.01 1.58 13.67
N ALA A 73 2.75 2.33 14.48
CA ALA A 73 2.20 3.36 15.35
C ALA A 73 1.49 4.47 14.57
N ILE A 74 2.06 4.92 13.44
CA ILE A 74 1.42 5.91 12.55
C ILE A 74 0.11 5.37 11.98
N LEU A 75 0.10 4.12 11.49
CA LEU A 75 -1.11 3.50 10.92
C LEU A 75 -2.19 3.27 11.97
N LEU A 76 -1.82 2.90 13.20
CA LEU A 76 -2.74 2.82 14.34
C LEU A 76 -3.30 4.20 14.72
N GLY A 77 -2.48 5.25 14.66
CA GLY A 77 -2.93 6.63 14.82
C GLY A 77 -3.96 7.03 13.77
N MET A 78 -3.72 6.69 12.50
CA MET A 78 -4.70 6.90 11.41
C MET A 78 -6.00 6.12 11.62
N LEU A 79 -5.89 4.86 12.10
CA LEU A 79 -7.04 4.04 12.46
C LEU A 79 -7.85 4.67 13.61
N ALA A 80 -7.18 5.18 14.64
CA ALA A 80 -7.83 5.90 15.73
C ALA A 80 -8.53 7.16 15.22
N VAL A 81 -7.88 7.94 14.35
CA VAL A 81 -8.51 9.12 13.70
C VAL A 81 -9.75 8.69 12.90
N LEU A 82 -9.69 7.59 12.16
CA LEU A 82 -10.82 7.09 11.36
C LEU A 82 -12.05 6.81 12.21
N PHE A 83 -11.92 6.27 13.42
CA PHE A 83 -13.05 5.89 14.27
C PHE A 83 -13.44 6.94 15.31
N LEU A 84 -12.48 7.68 15.87
CA LEU A 84 -12.72 8.63 16.96
C LEU A 84 -13.17 10.02 16.47
N THR A 85 -12.90 10.37 15.21
CA THR A 85 -13.29 11.67 14.67
C THR A 85 -14.56 11.57 13.82
N LYS A 86 -15.40 12.60 13.85
CA LYS A 86 -16.54 12.70 12.93
C LYS A 86 -16.04 13.02 11.52
N GLY A 87 -16.62 12.35 10.53
CA GLY A 87 -16.44 12.67 9.12
C GLY A 87 -17.16 13.97 8.77
N LYS A 88 -16.60 14.73 7.82
CA LYS A 88 -17.28 15.85 7.19
C LYS A 88 -17.57 15.44 5.75
N PRO A 89 -18.85 15.40 5.32
CA PRO A 89 -19.17 15.10 3.94
C PRO A 89 -18.44 16.07 3.02
N ALA A 90 -17.81 15.57 1.96
CA ALA A 90 -17.22 16.45 0.96
C ALA A 90 -18.31 17.15 0.14
N GLU A 91 -17.94 18.32 -0.38
CA GLU A 91 -18.79 19.11 -1.29
C GLU A 91 -19.23 18.29 -2.50
N GLU A 92 -20.44 18.57 -2.98
CA GLU A 92 -21.01 17.88 -4.13
C GLU A 92 -20.38 18.44 -5.41
N GLU A 93 -19.55 17.64 -6.06
CA GLU A 93 -19.08 17.89 -7.42
C GLU A 93 -19.78 16.92 -8.37
N PRO A 94 -20.45 17.37 -9.45
CA PRO A 94 -21.09 16.46 -10.39
C PRO A 94 -20.03 15.61 -11.11
N VAL A 95 -20.29 14.29 -11.20
CA VAL A 95 -19.43 13.37 -11.96
C VAL A 95 -19.23 13.88 -13.39
N SER A 96 -17.97 13.90 -13.79
CA SER A 96 -17.54 14.40 -15.09
C SER A 96 -16.35 13.57 -15.61
N ALA A 97 -15.98 13.79 -16.88
CA ALA A 97 -14.87 13.06 -17.51
C ALA A 97 -13.52 13.26 -16.81
N SER A 98 -13.30 14.36 -16.08
CA SER A 98 -12.06 14.60 -15.33
C SER A 98 -11.84 13.55 -14.25
N HIS A 99 -12.90 13.15 -13.55
CA HIS A 99 -12.86 12.14 -12.50
C HIS A 99 -12.38 10.78 -13.02
N PHE A 100 -12.86 10.37 -14.19
CA PHE A 100 -12.43 9.14 -14.84
C PHE A 100 -10.97 9.24 -15.35
N LYS A 101 -10.55 10.41 -15.85
CA LYS A 101 -9.14 10.65 -16.21
C LYS A 101 -8.23 10.54 -14.99
N PHE A 102 -8.63 11.12 -13.86
CA PHE A 102 -7.89 11.00 -12.60
C PHE A 102 -7.86 9.57 -12.07
N LEU A 103 -8.96 8.83 -12.18
CA LEU A 103 -9.01 7.42 -11.79
C LEU A 103 -8.03 6.59 -12.62
N LEU A 104 -8.12 6.70 -13.94
CA LEU A 104 -7.26 5.97 -14.86
C LEU A 104 -5.79 6.37 -14.67
N GLY A 105 -5.50 7.67 -14.58
CA GLY A 105 -4.16 8.18 -14.31
C GLY A 105 -3.61 7.73 -12.95
N GLY A 106 -4.46 7.67 -11.92
CA GLY A 106 -4.09 7.15 -10.61
C GLY A 106 -3.69 5.68 -10.65
N ILE A 107 -4.51 4.83 -11.28
CA ILE A 107 -4.24 3.39 -11.43
C ILE A 107 -2.99 3.14 -12.29
N ILE A 108 -2.91 3.75 -13.48
CA ILE A 108 -1.77 3.59 -14.37
C ILE A 108 -0.50 4.11 -13.69
N GLY A 109 -0.56 5.28 -13.05
CA GLY A 109 0.58 5.82 -12.30
C GLY A 109 1.03 4.88 -11.18
N TYR A 110 0.09 4.21 -10.52
CA TYR A 110 0.39 3.30 -9.41
C TYR A 110 1.16 2.09 -9.96
N LEU A 111 0.62 1.46 -11.00
CA LEU A 111 1.25 0.31 -11.66
C LEU A 111 2.59 0.69 -12.29
N ALA A 112 2.68 1.82 -12.99
CA ALA A 112 3.91 2.31 -13.59
C ALA A 112 4.99 2.56 -12.53
N SER A 113 4.63 3.15 -11.39
CA SER A 113 5.58 3.38 -10.30
C SER A 113 6.16 2.06 -9.77
N MET A 114 5.34 1.01 -9.68
CA MET A 114 5.80 -0.32 -9.27
C MET A 114 6.71 -0.95 -10.32
N PHE A 115 6.29 -0.99 -11.59
CA PHE A 115 7.05 -1.64 -12.66
C PHE A 115 8.37 -0.93 -12.97
N VAL A 116 8.38 0.40 -13.03
CA VAL A 116 9.62 1.14 -13.29
C VAL A 116 10.58 1.00 -12.11
N SER A 117 10.09 1.03 -10.87
CA SER A 117 10.94 0.84 -9.69
C SER A 117 11.52 -0.58 -9.60
N SER A 118 10.80 -1.58 -10.11
CA SER A 118 11.25 -2.98 -10.10
C SER A 118 12.54 -3.21 -10.88
N VAL A 119 12.81 -2.39 -11.90
CA VAL A 119 14.07 -2.44 -12.68
C VAL A 119 15.27 -2.18 -11.76
N TYR A 120 15.10 -1.33 -10.75
CA TYR A 120 16.15 -0.97 -9.79
C TYR A 120 16.19 -1.90 -8.57
N TRP A 121 15.06 -2.48 -8.18
CA TRP A 121 15.01 -3.42 -7.04
C TRP A 121 15.63 -4.78 -7.36
N PHE A 122 15.59 -5.20 -8.62
CA PHE A 122 16.08 -6.51 -9.05
C PHE A 122 17.15 -6.37 -10.14
N PRO A 123 18.36 -5.90 -9.80
CA PRO A 123 19.48 -5.86 -10.74
C PRO A 123 19.82 -7.27 -11.23
N SER A 124 20.28 -7.40 -12.47
CA SER A 124 20.64 -8.69 -13.06
C SER A 124 21.85 -9.34 -12.36
N ASP A 125 22.04 -10.65 -12.51
CA ASP A 125 23.16 -11.37 -11.89
C ASP A 125 24.53 -10.84 -12.34
N VAL A 126 24.63 -10.33 -13.56
CA VAL A 126 25.85 -9.72 -14.10
C VAL A 126 26.15 -8.43 -13.34
N VAL A 127 25.15 -7.55 -13.16
CA VAL A 127 25.29 -6.30 -12.41
C VAL A 127 25.60 -6.59 -10.95
N ARG A 128 24.90 -7.55 -10.32
CA ARG A 128 25.12 -7.94 -8.92
C ARG A 128 26.53 -8.42 -8.62
N ARG A 129 27.17 -9.13 -9.57
CA ARG A 129 28.53 -9.65 -9.39
C ARG A 129 29.63 -8.62 -9.71
N ALA A 130 29.31 -7.63 -10.54
CA ALA A 130 30.26 -6.62 -11.00
C ALA A 130 30.22 -5.33 -10.16
N ALA A 131 29.06 -4.98 -9.58
CA ALA A 131 28.87 -3.76 -8.82
C ALA A 131 29.33 -3.90 -7.36
N ASP A 132 29.85 -2.83 -6.81
CA ASP A 132 30.12 -2.71 -5.38
C ASP A 132 28.80 -2.64 -4.56
N PRO A 133 28.81 -3.09 -3.29
CA PRO A 133 27.61 -3.08 -2.44
C PRO A 133 26.96 -1.71 -2.25
N SER A 134 27.75 -0.62 -2.24
CA SER A 134 27.23 0.75 -2.11
C SER A 134 26.46 1.20 -3.35
N SER A 135 26.97 0.89 -4.54
CA SER A 135 26.27 1.19 -5.79
C SER A 135 24.92 0.47 -5.87
N LEU A 136 24.89 -0.84 -5.57
CA LEU A 136 23.64 -1.63 -5.50
C LEU A 136 22.64 -1.04 -4.51
N THR A 137 23.10 -0.62 -3.33
CA THR A 137 22.24 0.02 -2.32
C THR A 137 21.66 1.33 -2.83
N SER A 138 22.44 2.12 -3.58
CA SER A 138 21.98 3.41 -4.11
C SER A 138 20.94 3.25 -5.24
N GLU A 139 21.10 2.24 -6.10
CA GLU A 139 20.11 1.89 -7.13
C GLU A 139 18.78 1.46 -6.49
N VAL A 140 18.82 0.55 -5.52
CA VAL A 140 17.60 0.08 -4.84
C VAL A 140 16.93 1.23 -4.08
N LEU A 141 17.71 2.11 -3.45
CA LEU A 141 17.18 3.32 -2.81
C LEU A 141 16.48 4.23 -3.82
N PHE A 142 17.09 4.46 -4.98
CA PHE A 142 16.48 5.25 -6.05
C PHE A 142 15.13 4.65 -6.50
N GLY A 143 15.08 3.34 -6.71
CA GLY A 143 13.84 2.62 -7.02
C GLY A 143 12.78 2.79 -5.93
N THR A 144 13.16 2.66 -4.65
CA THR A 144 12.22 2.81 -3.54
C THR A 144 11.68 4.25 -3.42
N CYS A 145 12.52 5.26 -3.65
CA CYS A 145 12.09 6.66 -3.67
C CYS A 145 11.13 6.94 -4.83
N LEU A 146 11.42 6.40 -6.02
CA LEU A 146 10.54 6.51 -7.19
C LEU A 146 9.17 5.89 -6.92
N PHE A 147 9.14 4.71 -6.32
CA PHE A 147 7.92 4.03 -5.91
C PHE A 147 7.11 4.84 -4.90
N LEU A 148 7.74 5.36 -3.86
CA LEU A 148 7.07 6.16 -2.83
C LEU A 148 6.46 7.44 -3.42
N ALA A 149 7.22 8.13 -4.28
CA ALA A 149 6.72 9.32 -4.99
C ALA A 149 5.54 8.98 -5.91
N GLY A 150 5.66 7.90 -6.68
CA GLY A 150 4.63 7.43 -7.59
C GLY A 150 3.34 7.05 -6.86
N ILE A 151 3.42 6.27 -5.77
CA ILE A 151 2.27 5.95 -4.92
C ILE A 151 1.61 7.23 -4.39
N THR A 152 2.41 8.18 -3.91
CA THR A 152 1.88 9.42 -3.34
C THR A 152 1.09 10.22 -4.39
N VAL A 153 1.65 10.39 -5.59
CA VAL A 153 0.97 11.06 -6.71
C VAL A 153 -0.28 10.31 -7.13
N SER A 154 -0.21 8.98 -7.24
CA SER A 154 -1.35 8.14 -7.59
C SER A 154 -2.47 8.22 -6.57
N CYS A 155 -2.16 8.17 -5.27
CA CYS A 155 -3.13 8.38 -4.20
C CYS A 155 -3.78 9.76 -4.29
N ALA A 156 -3.03 10.81 -4.63
CA ALA A 156 -3.59 12.15 -4.84
C ALA A 156 -4.54 12.21 -6.05
N LEU A 157 -4.21 11.54 -7.15
CA LEU A 157 -5.08 11.44 -8.32
C LEU A 157 -6.35 10.64 -8.01
N LEU A 158 -6.23 9.50 -7.33
CA LEU A 158 -7.38 8.70 -6.90
C LEU A 158 -8.27 9.47 -5.92
N TYR A 159 -7.69 10.24 -5.01
CA TYR A 159 -8.43 11.13 -4.13
C TYR A 159 -9.23 12.17 -4.93
N ARG A 160 -8.63 12.81 -5.95
CA ARG A 160 -9.36 13.73 -6.84
C ARG A 160 -10.47 13.01 -7.62
N ALA A 161 -10.20 11.81 -8.11
CA ALA A 161 -11.22 11.00 -8.79
C ALA A 161 -12.42 10.69 -7.88
N SER A 162 -12.18 10.52 -6.58
CA SER A 162 -13.22 10.19 -5.61
C SER A 162 -14.24 11.30 -5.35
N LYS A 163 -13.99 12.54 -5.78
CA LYS A 163 -14.87 13.70 -5.51
C LYS A 163 -16.18 13.68 -6.28
N GLY A 164 -16.26 12.93 -7.38
CA GLY A 164 -17.44 12.90 -8.24
C GLY A 164 -18.68 12.31 -7.55
N SER A 165 -19.77 13.04 -7.61
CA SER A 165 -21.06 12.75 -6.99
C SER A 165 -22.22 12.89 -8.00
N SER A 166 -23.39 12.36 -7.65
CA SER A 166 -24.63 12.49 -8.41
C SER A 166 -25.78 12.67 -7.41
N GLU A 167 -26.83 13.41 -7.80
CA GLU A 167 -28.01 13.64 -6.95
C GLU A 167 -28.61 12.35 -6.39
N ARG A 168 -28.66 11.28 -7.20
CA ARG A 168 -29.18 9.97 -6.80
C ARG A 168 -28.19 9.18 -5.92
N HIS A 169 -26.90 9.45 -6.08
CA HIS A 169 -25.81 8.70 -5.44
C HIS A 169 -24.67 9.66 -5.02
N PRO A 170 -24.76 10.30 -3.84
CA PRO A 170 -23.83 11.35 -3.42
C PRO A 170 -22.39 10.84 -3.16
N ASP A 171 -22.22 9.54 -2.90
CA ASP A 171 -20.90 8.91 -2.66
C ASP A 171 -20.43 8.03 -3.83
N LEU A 172 -20.99 8.21 -5.04
CA LEU A 172 -20.76 7.31 -6.17
C LEU A 172 -19.28 7.05 -6.43
N MET A 173 -18.49 8.10 -6.74
CA MET A 173 -17.06 7.90 -7.02
C MET A 173 -16.26 7.55 -5.78
N ARG A 174 -16.63 8.03 -4.58
CA ARG A 174 -15.92 7.68 -3.34
C ARG A 174 -15.93 6.17 -3.12
N ARG A 175 -17.12 5.56 -3.20
CA ARG A 175 -17.29 4.11 -3.02
C ARG A 175 -16.68 3.34 -4.19
N PHE A 176 -16.85 3.82 -5.42
CA PHE A 176 -16.32 3.17 -6.61
C PHE A 176 -14.78 3.13 -6.63
N VAL A 177 -14.14 4.27 -6.36
CA VAL A 177 -12.67 4.37 -6.35
C VAL A 177 -12.08 3.52 -5.23
N LEU A 178 -12.63 3.57 -4.01
CA LEU A 178 -12.17 2.73 -2.90
C LEU A 178 -12.38 1.23 -3.17
N GLY A 179 -13.55 0.87 -3.73
CA GLY A 179 -13.88 -0.49 -4.09
C GLY A 179 -12.93 -1.04 -5.15
N LEU A 180 -12.67 -0.26 -6.21
CA LEU A 180 -11.76 -0.64 -7.29
C LEU A 180 -10.31 -0.73 -6.80
N PHE A 181 -9.85 0.22 -5.99
CA PHE A 181 -8.51 0.22 -5.40
C PHE A 181 -8.24 -1.07 -4.62
N THR A 182 -9.21 -1.50 -3.82
CA THR A 182 -9.13 -2.72 -3.00
C THR A 182 -9.30 -3.98 -3.84
N PHE A 183 -10.17 -3.95 -4.84
CA PHE A 183 -10.36 -5.05 -5.78
C PHE A 183 -9.06 -5.38 -6.52
N LEU A 184 -8.36 -4.34 -6.99
CA LEU A 184 -7.04 -4.44 -7.64
C LEU A 184 -5.91 -4.76 -6.64
N GLN A 185 -6.20 -4.90 -5.35
CA GLN A 185 -5.25 -5.20 -4.28
C GLN A 185 -4.11 -4.16 -4.16
N LEU A 186 -4.34 -2.93 -4.59
CA LEU A 186 -3.33 -1.86 -4.52
C LEU A 186 -2.97 -1.53 -3.07
N ASP A 187 -3.86 -1.81 -2.12
CA ASP A 187 -3.61 -1.71 -0.67
C ASP A 187 -2.52 -2.65 -0.15
N LYS A 188 -2.21 -3.75 -0.86
CA LYS A 188 -1.25 -4.77 -0.42
C LYS A 188 0.14 -4.59 -1.06
N MET A 189 0.25 -3.72 -2.06
CA MET A 189 1.48 -3.51 -2.81
C MET A 189 2.66 -3.01 -1.95
N PRO A 190 2.48 -2.08 -0.99
CA PRO A 190 3.57 -1.70 -0.08
C PRO A 190 4.18 -2.89 0.67
N LEU A 191 3.34 -3.82 1.13
CA LEU A 191 3.79 -5.03 1.81
C LEU A 191 4.51 -5.98 0.85
N LEU A 192 3.98 -6.16 -0.36
CA LEU A 192 4.63 -7.00 -1.38
C LEU A 192 6.04 -6.51 -1.69
N VAL A 193 6.21 -5.20 -1.90
CA VAL A 193 7.53 -4.61 -2.18
C VAL A 193 8.47 -4.76 -0.97
N ALA A 194 8.00 -4.45 0.24
CA ALA A 194 8.79 -4.64 1.45
C ALA A 194 9.21 -6.12 1.62
N TYR A 195 8.29 -7.05 1.38
CA TYR A 195 8.59 -8.48 1.39
C TYR A 195 9.67 -8.85 0.38
N LEU A 196 9.59 -8.37 -0.86
CA LEU A 196 10.60 -8.67 -1.88
C LEU A 196 11.99 -8.09 -1.57
N LEU A 197 12.05 -6.95 -0.86
CA LEU A 197 13.30 -6.32 -0.42
C LEU A 197 13.89 -6.99 0.84
N ILE A 198 13.06 -7.64 1.65
CA ILE A 198 13.49 -8.43 2.83
C ILE A 198 13.82 -9.88 2.44
N TYR A 199 13.15 -10.39 1.42
CA TYR A 199 13.20 -11.78 1.02
C TYR A 199 13.48 -11.91 -0.48
N SER A 200 14.77 -12.07 -0.81
CA SER A 200 15.23 -12.45 -2.14
C SER A 200 16.00 -13.78 -2.05
N PRO A 201 15.30 -14.93 -2.15
CA PRO A 201 15.88 -16.25 -1.92
C PRO A 201 17.01 -16.60 -2.90
N GLU A 202 17.00 -16.00 -4.09
CA GLU A 202 18.01 -16.25 -5.12
C GLU A 202 19.31 -15.47 -4.89
N THR A 203 19.28 -14.38 -4.12
CA THR A 203 20.38 -13.40 -4.12
C THR A 203 21.07 -13.26 -2.78
N LYS A 204 20.38 -13.60 -1.67
CA LYS A 204 20.83 -13.40 -0.28
C LYS A 204 21.20 -11.94 0.07
N VAL A 205 20.99 -10.99 -0.84
CA VAL A 205 21.15 -9.57 -0.58
C VAL A 205 19.81 -9.05 -0.08
N VAL A 206 19.83 -8.46 1.11
CA VAL A 206 18.63 -7.96 1.77
C VAL A 206 18.80 -6.49 2.05
N PHE A 207 17.73 -5.70 1.87
CA PHE A 207 17.76 -4.26 2.16
C PHE A 207 16.72 -3.88 3.23
N PRO A 208 16.92 -4.25 4.51
CA PRO A 208 15.88 -4.08 5.52
C PRO A 208 15.48 -2.62 5.78
N TYR A 209 16.41 -1.66 5.68
CA TYR A 209 16.05 -0.23 5.78
C TYR A 209 15.25 0.26 4.57
N LEU A 210 15.60 -0.20 3.36
CA LEU A 210 14.87 0.17 2.15
C LEU A 210 13.51 -0.52 2.08
N ALA A 211 13.38 -1.70 2.66
CA ALA A 211 12.09 -2.36 2.84
C ALA A 211 11.19 -1.62 3.82
N ALA A 212 11.74 -1.14 4.95
CA ALA A 212 11.00 -0.26 5.84
C ALA A 212 10.55 1.02 5.11
N LEU A 213 11.44 1.63 4.32
CA LEU A 213 11.11 2.79 3.50
C LEU A 213 10.01 2.48 2.47
N ALA A 214 10.08 1.34 1.77
CA ALA A 214 9.01 0.92 0.86
C ALA A 214 7.68 0.72 1.61
N LEU A 215 7.73 0.14 2.81
CA LEU A 215 6.56 -0.06 3.68
C LEU A 215 5.95 1.28 4.14
N THR A 216 6.74 2.36 4.23
CA THR A 216 6.19 3.70 4.53
C THR A 216 5.19 4.19 3.48
N SER A 217 5.14 3.61 2.28
CA SER A 217 4.10 3.91 1.28
C SER A 217 2.69 3.53 1.74
N TYR A 218 2.54 2.74 2.82
CA TYR A 218 1.25 2.61 3.53
C TYR A 218 0.73 3.93 4.11
N ILE A 219 1.60 4.92 4.39
CA ILE A 219 1.21 6.22 4.93
C ILE A 219 0.40 7.02 3.90
N PRO A 220 0.89 7.32 2.67
CA PRO A 220 0.07 8.01 1.67
C PRO A 220 -1.17 7.21 1.27
N VAL A 221 -1.08 5.87 1.17
CA VAL A 221 -2.26 5.01 0.96
C VAL A 221 -3.27 5.19 2.09
N GLY A 222 -2.81 5.18 3.34
CA GLY A 222 -3.65 5.34 4.51
C GLY A 222 -4.30 6.71 4.58
N ILE A 223 -3.56 7.78 4.25
CA ILE A 223 -4.12 9.15 4.14
C ILE A 223 -5.25 9.17 3.10
N PHE A 224 -5.02 8.64 1.91
CA PHE A 224 -6.04 8.54 0.86
C PHE A 224 -7.28 7.78 1.35
N LEU A 225 -7.10 6.58 1.91
CA LEU A 225 -8.21 5.75 2.37
C LEU A 225 -9.00 6.45 3.48
N VAL A 226 -8.33 6.99 4.50
CA VAL A 226 -8.98 7.68 5.63
C VAL A 226 -9.72 8.91 5.13
N GLN A 227 -9.09 9.73 4.30
CA GLN A 227 -9.68 10.98 3.84
C GLN A 227 -10.92 10.73 2.98
N THR A 228 -10.83 9.88 1.96
CA THR A 228 -11.98 9.54 1.11
C THR A 228 -13.10 8.89 1.92
N THR A 229 -12.77 8.02 2.88
CA THR A 229 -13.78 7.35 3.71
C THR A 229 -14.49 8.29 4.67
N ARG A 230 -13.77 9.23 5.29
CA ARG A 230 -14.36 10.22 6.21
C ARG A 230 -15.28 11.22 5.51
N GLU A 231 -15.12 11.36 4.20
CA GLU A 231 -15.95 12.23 3.37
C GLU A 231 -17.20 11.54 2.83
N CYS A 232 -17.33 10.22 2.97
CA CYS A 232 -18.57 9.52 2.66
C CYS A 232 -19.70 10.03 3.57
N ARG A 233 -20.92 10.18 3.04
CA ARG A 233 -22.09 10.44 3.86
C ARG A 233 -22.37 9.22 4.73
N ILE A 234 -22.57 9.44 6.02
CA ILE A 234 -23.06 8.40 6.92
C ILE A 234 -24.49 8.12 6.47
N THR A 235 -24.68 7.07 5.69
CA THR A 235 -26.00 6.49 5.49
C THR A 235 -26.37 5.83 6.81
N GLY A 236 -27.27 6.48 7.56
CA GLY A 236 -27.88 5.92 8.76
C GLY A 236 -28.65 4.65 8.46
#